data_AF-A0A920J2J3-F1
#
_entry.id   AF-A0A920J2J3-F1
#
_cell.length_a   1.000
_cell.length_b   1.000
_cell.length_c   1.000
_cell.angle_alpha   90.00
_cell.angle_beta   90.00
_cell.angle_gamma   90.00
#
_symmetry.space_group_name_H-M   'P 1'
#
loop_
_entity.id
_entity.type
_entity.pdbx_description
1 polymer ?
#
loop_
_entity_poly.entity_id
_entity_poly.type
_entity_poly.pdbx_seq_one_letter_code
_entity_poly.pdbx_strand_id
1 'polypeptide(L)' 'MRRLLQGDVGSGKTIVAALSALLAAKNKHQVPIMCPTEILAEQHFQISRRVLKFNLNVELFLDLQLVNQEPIS' A
#
# COMPACT_ATOMS: atom_id res chain seq x y z
N MET A 1 4.96 -7.64 14.33
CA MET A 1 3.58 -7.80 14.86
C MET A 1 2.92 -8.94 14.09
N ARG A 2 2.16 -9.84 14.73
CA ARG A 2 1.38 -10.90 14.06
C ARG A 2 -0.10 -10.73 14.40
N ARG A 3 -0.85 -10.03 13.54
CA ARG A 3 -2.29 -9.78 13.73
C ARG A 3 -3.04 -10.09 12.44
N LEU A 4 -4.22 -10.68 12.57
CA LEU A 4 -5.18 -10.86 11.50
C LEU A 4 -6.22 -9.74 11.58
N LEU A 5 -6.37 -8.98 10.50
CA LEU A 5 -7.40 -7.94 10.38
C LEU A 5 -8.54 -8.45 9.50
N GLN A 6 -9.61 -8.93 10.14
CA GLN A 6 -10.78 -9.49 9.46
C GLN A 6 -11.97 -8.52 9.58
N GLY A 7 -12.84 -8.54 8.56
CA GLY A 7 -14.08 -7.76 8.51
C GLY A 7 -14.68 -7.80 7.12
N ASP A 8 -15.93 -7.38 6.99
CA ASP A 8 -16.68 -7.45 5.72
C ASP A 8 -16.11 -6.52 4.64
N VAL A 9 -16.46 -6.77 3.38
CA VAL A 9 -16.11 -5.87 2.28
C VAL A 9 -16.67 -4.47 2.57
N GLY A 10 -15.84 -3.43 2.42
CA GLY A 10 -16.23 -2.05 2.76
C GLY A 10 -16.02 -1.64 4.22
N SER A 11 -15.63 -2.56 5.13
CA SER A 11 -15.42 -2.24 6.56
C SER A 11 -14.18 -1.39 6.88
N GLY A 12 -13.48 -0.85 5.88
CA GLY A 12 -12.33 0.03 6.08
C GLY A 12 -11.00 -0.68 6.40
N LYS A 13 -10.84 -1.98 6.13
CA LYS A 13 -9.56 -2.69 6.36
C LYS A 13 -8.35 -2.00 5.72
N THR A 14 -8.56 -1.43 4.53
CA THR A 14 -7.51 -0.73 3.77
C THR A 14 -7.00 0.51 4.49
N ILE A 15 -7.86 1.30 5.16
CA ILE A 15 -7.40 2.50 5.88
C ILE A 15 -6.58 2.13 7.12
N VAL A 16 -6.96 1.04 7.82
CA VAL A 16 -6.20 0.53 8.96
C VAL A 16 -4.80 0.06 8.53
N ALA A 17 -4.70 -0.63 7.39
CA ALA A 17 -3.42 -1.02 6.81
C ALA A 17 -2.57 0.20 6.41
N ALA A 18 -3.18 1.20 5.76
CA ALA A 18 -2.48 2.42 5.35
C ALA A 18 -1.94 3.23 6.55
N LEU A 19 -2.73 3.39 7.62
CA LEU A 19 -2.27 4.08 8.84
C LEU A 19 -1.13 3.32 9.53
N SER A 20 -1.21 1.98 9.54
CA SER A 20 -0.13 1.15 10.08
C SER A 20 1.16 1.29 9.27
N ALA A 21 1.04 1.34 7.94
CA ALA A 21 2.15 1.58 7.03
C ALA A 21 2.76 2.98 7.24
N LEU A 22 1.94 4.02 7.36
CA LEU A 22 2.40 5.39 7.62
C LEU A 22 3.18 5.49 8.93
N LEU A 23 2.71 4.82 9.99
CA LEU A 23 3.40 4.82 11.29
C LEU A 23 4.79 4.16 11.19
N ALA A 24 4.89 3.02 10.50
CA ALA A 24 6.17 2.35 10.28
C ALA A 24 7.11 3.19 9.39
N ALA A 25 6.59 3.78 8.32
CA ALA A 25 7.34 4.62 7.40
C ALA A 25 7.86 5.91 8.07
N LYS A 26 7.05 6.55 8.93
CA LYS A 26 7.49 7.70 9.75
C LYS A 26 8.66 7.36 10.67
N ASN A 27 8.73 6.10 11.11
CA ASN A 27 9.86 5.58 11.89
C ASN A 27 11.01 5.08 10.99
N LYS A 28 11.08 5.49 9.72
CA LYS A 28 12.14 5.15 8.75
C LYS A 28 12.26 3.66 8.43
N HIS A 29 11.18 2.90 8.56
CA HIS A 29 11.15 1.49 8.15
C HIS A 29 10.43 1.32 6.81
N GLN A 30 10.87 0.34 6.02
CA GLN A 30 10.16 -0.06 4.80
C GLN A 30 8.92 -0.89 5.13
N VAL A 31 7.88 -0.74 4.29
CA VAL A 31 6.60 -1.43 4.49
C VAL A 31 6.18 -2.12 3.19
N PRO A 32 6.41 -3.44 3.06
CA PRO A 32 5.86 -4.20 1.94
C PRO A 32 4.37 -4.46 2.13
N ILE A 33 3.59 -4.25 1.07
CA ILE A 33 2.18 -4.68 0.99
C ILE A 33 2.10 -5.76 -0.09
N MET A 34 1.65 -6.96 0.28
CA MET A 34 1.49 -8.08 -0.65
C MET A 34 0.03 -8.20 -1.07
N CYS A 35 -0.20 -8.47 -2.36
CA CYS A 35 -1.52 -8.71 -2.93
C CYS A 35 -1.52 -10.04 -3.69
N PRO A 36 -2.66 -10.76 -3.74
CA PRO A 36 -2.72 -12.09 -4.36
C PRO A 36 -2.81 -12.04 -5.90
N THR A 37 -3.13 -10.89 -6.48
CA THR A 37 -3.20 -10.68 -7.94
C THR A 37 -2.67 -9.30 -8.31
N GLU A 38 -2.20 -9.16 -9.54
CA GLU A 38 -1.72 -7.89 -10.10
C GLU A 38 -2.77 -6.78 -10.04
N ILE A 39 -4.02 -7.09 -10.44
CA ILE A 39 -5.14 -6.13 -10.43
C ILE A 39 -5.34 -5.56 -9.02
N LEU A 40 -5.25 -6.40 -7.97
CA LEU A 40 -5.36 -5.93 -6.59
C LEU A 40 -4.12 -5.12 -6.17
N ALA A 41 -2.92 -5.53 -6.59
CA ALA A 41 -1.70 -4.78 -6.32
C ALA A 41 -1.76 -3.36 -6.91
N GLU A 42 -2.23 -3.21 -8.16
CA GLU A 42 -2.45 -1.92 -8.80
C GLU A 42 -3.49 -1.08 -8.05
N GLN A 43 -4.62 -1.67 -7.66
CA GLN A 43 -5.65 -0.98 -6.88
C GLN A 43 -5.09 -0.48 -5.54
N HIS A 44 -4.37 -1.34 -4.82
CA HIS A 44 -3.72 -0.98 -3.56
C HIS A 44 -2.65 0.10 -3.76
N PHE A 45 -1.90 0.07 -4.85
CA PHE A 45 -0.92 1.09 -5.21
C PHE A 45 -1.58 2.46 -5.41
N GLN A 46 -2.65 2.53 -6.20
CA GLN A 46 -3.38 3.78 -6.45
C GLN A 46 -4.01 4.35 -5.17
N ILE A 47 -4.61 3.50 -4.34
CA ILE A 47 -5.17 3.91 -3.04
C ILE A 47 -4.06 4.41 -2.12
N SER A 48 -2.93 3.70 -2.06
CA SER A 48 -1.79 4.08 -1.20
C SER A 48 -1.20 5.41 -1.61
N ARG A 49 -1.00 5.66 -2.91
CA ARG A 49 -0.57 6.98 -3.42
C ARG A 49 -1.55 8.10 -3.08
N ARG A 50 -2.85 7.83 -3.13
CA ARG A 50 -3.89 8.82 -2.80
C ARG A 50 -3.94 9.14 -1.30
N VAL A 51 -3.79 8.13 -0.44
CA VAL A 51 -3.97 8.26 1.02
C VAL A 51 -2.66 8.66 1.72
N LEU A 52 -1.50 8.21 1.23
CA LEU A 52 -0.18 8.42 1.83
C LEU A 52 0.58 9.60 1.20
N LYS A 53 -0.05 10.77 1.09
CA LYS A 53 0.55 11.99 0.48
C LYS A 53 1.65 12.66 1.34
N PHE A 54 2.46 11.88 2.06
CA PHE A 54 3.39 12.37 3.09
C PHE A 54 4.87 12.30 2.68
N ASN A 55 5.21 12.63 1.43
CA ASN A 55 6.58 12.56 0.92
C ASN A 55 7.20 11.15 1.05
N LEU A 56 6.36 10.13 0.95
CA LEU A 56 6.76 8.72 0.94
C LEU A 56 6.88 8.27 -0.50
N ASN A 57 7.98 7.58 -0.81
CA ASN A 57 8.09 6.87 -2.08
C ASN A 57 7.27 5.57 -1.99
N VAL A 58 6.33 5.41 -2.91
CA VAL A 58 5.48 4.22 -3.04
C VAL A 58 5.73 3.69 -4.44
N GLU A 59 6.18 2.44 -4.53
CA GLU A 59 6.53 1.76 -5.78
C GLU A 59 5.72 0.48 -5.91
N LEU A 60 5.43 0.08 -7.16
CA LEU A 60 4.70 -1.15 -7.48
C LEU A 60 5.66 -2.14 -8.12
N PHE A 61 5.65 -3.38 -7.64
CA PHE A 61 6.49 -4.47 -8.15
C PHE A 61 5.58 -5.61 -8.64
N LEU A 62 5.63 -5.91 -9.94
CA LEU A 62 4.87 -6.98 -10.60
C LEU A 62 5.83 -7.81 -11.45
N ASP A 63 5.61 -9.13 -11.56
CA ASP A 63 6.45 -10.03 -12.37
C ASP A 63 7.96 -9.88 -12.14
N LEU A 64 8.34 -9.64 -10.88
CA LEU A 64 9.72 -9.39 -10.44
C LEU A 64 10.35 -8.09 -11.01
N GLN A 65 9.54 -7.15 -11.48
CA GLN A 65 9.98 -5.90 -12.07
C GLN A 65 9.30 -4.69 -11.39
N LEU A 66 10.05 -3.59 -11.30
CA LEU A 66 9.47 -2.29 -10.92
C LEU A 66 8.61 -1.77 -12.06
N VAL A 67 7.34 -1.50 -11.76
CA VAL A 67 6.42 -0.89 -12.70
C VAL A 67 6.59 0.63 -12.61
N ASN A 68 7.26 1.22 -13.59
CA ASN A 68 7.41 2.66 -13.72
C ASN A 68 6.10 3.28 -14.23
N GLN A 69 5.20 3.65 -13.33
CA GLN A 69 4.04 4.47 -13.70
C GLN A 69 4.41 5.95 -13.57
N GLU A 70 4.11 6.75 -14.60
CA GLU A 70 4.35 8.20 -14.58
C GLU A 70 3.67 8.86 -13.37
N PRO A 71 4.30 9.88 -12.76
CA PRO A 71 3.67 10.63 -11.69
C PRO A 71 2.42 11.31 -12.25
N ILE A 72 1.24 10.89 -11.75
CA ILE A 72 -0.02 11.61 -12.00
C ILE A 72 0.21 13.08 -11.63
N SER A 73 0.14 13.94 -12.65
CA SER A 73 0.21 15.40 -12.58
C SER A 73 -0.90 16.02 -11.74
#